data_AF-A0A6I9PA67-F1
#
_entry.id   AF-A0A6I9PA67-F1
#
_cell.length_a   1.000
_cell.length_b   1.000
_cell.length_c   1.000
_cell.angle_alpha   90.00
_cell.angle_beta   90.00
_cell.angle_gamma   90.00
#
_symmetry.space_group_name_H-M   'P 1'
#
loop_
_entity.id
_entity.type
_entity.pdbx_description
1 polymer ?
#
loop_
_entity_poly.entity_id
_entity_poly.type
_entity_poly.pdbx_seq_one_letter_code
_entity_poly.pdbx_strand_id
1 'polypeptide(L)'
;MEPGAFVIRDSHSFRGAYGLAMKVASPPPTVHQNKKGDVNNELVRHFLIESSPKGVKLKGCPNEPYFGCLSALVYQHAITPLALPCKLLIPTTDLLEEVPEVAAPNPLAERLKQGAVQRAPADAHACNVLYINSVDMESLTGPQAVAKAISETLAATSPAAATVVHFKVSSQGITLTDNQR
;
A
#
# COMPACT_ATOMS: atom_id res chain seq x y z
N MET A 1 9.73 -13.48 -5.15
CA MET A 1 9.15 -12.13 -5.32
C MET A 1 9.32 -11.71 -6.77
N GLU A 2 8.23 -11.25 -7.39
CA GLU A 2 8.21 -10.75 -8.77
C GLU A 2 8.93 -9.40 -8.88
N PRO A 3 9.55 -9.05 -10.03
CA PRO A 3 10.07 -7.71 -10.28
C PRO A 3 9.03 -6.62 -9.99
N GLY A 4 9.42 -5.59 -9.26
CA GLY A 4 8.54 -4.53 -8.81
C GLY A 4 8.03 -4.70 -7.37
N ALA A 5 8.13 -5.90 -6.79
CA ALA A 5 7.91 -6.10 -5.35
C ALA A 5 8.90 -5.25 -4.54
N PHE A 6 8.43 -4.66 -3.45
CA PHE A 6 9.22 -3.68 -2.70
C PHE A 6 8.94 -3.68 -1.20
N VAL A 7 9.86 -3.08 -0.45
CA VAL A 7 9.71 -2.75 0.97
C VAL A 7 10.22 -1.33 1.21
N ILE A 8 9.51 -0.58 2.06
CA ILE A 8 9.96 0.71 2.57
C ILE A 8 10.20 0.57 4.07
N ARG A 9 11.35 1.09 4.54
CA ARG A 9 11.74 1.08 5.94
C ARG A 9 12.38 2.40 6.32
N ASP A 10 12.51 2.68 7.62
CA ASP A 10 13.29 3.83 8.07
C ASP A 10 14.76 3.71 7.64
N SER A 11 15.33 4.83 7.22
CA SER A 11 16.74 4.89 6.84
C SER A 11 17.60 5.07 8.08
N HIS A 12 18.50 4.11 8.32
CA HIS A 12 19.53 4.24 9.35
C HIS A 12 20.68 5.15 8.93
N SER A 13 20.95 5.26 7.63
CA SER A 13 22.07 6.05 7.11
C SER A 13 21.74 7.54 6.98
N PHE A 14 20.46 7.89 6.84
CA PHE A 14 20.01 9.27 6.70
C PHE A 14 18.82 9.53 7.63
N ARG A 15 19.04 10.32 8.68
CA ARG A 15 18.01 10.67 9.66
C ARG A 15 16.81 11.32 8.97
N GLY A 16 15.60 10.85 9.27
CA GLY A 16 14.35 11.39 8.73
C GLY A 16 14.07 11.03 7.27
N ALA A 17 14.80 10.06 6.71
CA ALA A 17 14.58 9.52 5.37
C ALA A 17 14.12 8.06 5.43
N TYR A 18 13.62 7.55 4.32
CA TYR A 18 13.19 6.16 4.19
C TYR A 18 14.04 5.42 3.15
N GLY A 19 14.38 4.16 3.40
CA GLY A 19 14.98 3.28 2.42
C GLY A 19 13.90 2.51 1.66
N LEU A 20 13.92 2.58 0.34
CA LEU A 20 13.11 1.76 -0.56
C LEU A 20 14.00 0.66 -1.15
N ALA A 21 13.66 -0.61 -0.92
CA ALA A 21 14.29 -1.74 -1.57
C ALA A 21 13.28 -2.41 -2.52
N MET A 22 13.67 -2.60 -3.78
CA MET A 22 12.81 -3.10 -4.85
C MET A 22 13.48 -4.24 -5.61
N LYS A 23 12.74 -5.32 -5.88
CA LYS A 23 13.20 -6.41 -6.75
C LYS A 23 13.14 -5.97 -8.21
N VAL A 24 14.18 -6.27 -8.99
CA VAL A 24 14.23 -6.00 -10.45
C VAL A 24 14.40 -7.30 -11.23
N ALA A 25 14.01 -7.27 -12.51
CA ALA A 25 14.04 -8.43 -13.39
C ALA A 25 15.45 -8.81 -13.84
N SER A 26 16.35 -7.84 -13.94
CA SER A 26 17.72 -8.05 -14.44
C SER A 26 18.73 -7.17 -13.72
N PRO A 27 19.98 -7.64 -13.56
CA PRO A 27 21.08 -6.82 -13.06
C PRO A 27 21.40 -5.68 -14.06
N PRO A 28 22.08 -4.59 -13.64
CA PRO A 28 22.47 -3.54 -14.57
C PRO A 28 23.44 -4.08 -15.63
N PRO A 29 23.41 -3.51 -16.85
CA PRO A 29 24.30 -3.93 -17.94
C PRO A 29 25.80 -3.70 -17.67
N THR A 30 26.16 -3.04 -16.57
CA THR A 30 27.55 -2.70 -16.20
C THR A 30 28.22 -3.69 -15.25
N VAL A 31 27.52 -4.74 -14.80
CA VAL A 31 28.14 -5.76 -13.92
C VAL A 31 28.86 -6.79 -14.79
N HIS A 32 30.18 -6.67 -14.89
CA HIS A 32 31.01 -7.78 -15.32
C HIS A 32 30.84 -8.94 -14.32
N GLN A 33 30.39 -10.10 -14.80
CA GLN A 33 30.10 -11.33 -14.04
C GLN A 33 31.36 -11.95 -13.40
N ASN A 34 32.07 -11.20 -12.58
CA ASN A 34 33.33 -11.64 -12.01
C ASN A 34 33.36 -11.35 -10.51
N LYS A 35 32.53 -12.05 -9.74
CA LYS A 35 32.77 -12.45 -8.35
C LYS A 35 31.59 -13.25 -7.79
N LYS A 36 31.91 -14.18 -6.89
CA LYS A 36 31.00 -14.99 -6.05
C LYS A 36 30.05 -14.12 -5.19
N GLY A 37 29.13 -13.38 -5.81
CA GLY A 37 28.05 -12.68 -5.14
C GLY A 37 26.74 -13.48 -5.29
N ASP A 38 25.95 -13.52 -4.22
CA ASP A 38 24.63 -14.16 -4.27
C ASP A 38 23.74 -13.43 -5.30
N VAL A 39 23.44 -14.13 -6.40
CA VAL A 39 22.69 -13.62 -7.58
C VAL A 39 21.36 -12.98 -7.17
N ASN A 40 20.77 -13.36 -6.03
CA ASN A 40 19.52 -12.77 -5.57
C ASN A 40 19.67 -11.31 -5.08
N ASN A 41 20.82 -10.94 -4.51
CA ASN A 41 21.08 -9.59 -4.02
C ASN A 41 21.33 -8.58 -5.14
N GLU A 42 21.91 -9.04 -6.26
CA GLU A 42 22.15 -8.18 -7.44
C GLU A 42 20.84 -7.73 -8.12
N LEU A 43 19.76 -8.47 -7.86
CA LEU A 43 18.41 -8.16 -8.34
C LEU A 43 17.62 -7.26 -7.38
N VAL A 44 18.24 -6.67 -6.36
CA VAL A 44 17.57 -5.72 -5.45
C VAL A 44 18.20 -4.35 -5.59
N ARG A 45 17.36 -3.35 -5.88
CA ARG A 45 17.76 -1.95 -5.95
C ARG A 45 17.32 -1.21 -4.72
N HIS A 46 18.27 -0.45 -4.17
CA HIS A 46 18.06 0.37 -2.99
C HIS A 46 18.03 1.83 -3.41
N PHE A 47 16.97 2.52 -3.03
CA PHE A 47 16.79 3.95 -3.21
C PHE A 47 16.57 4.59 -1.85
N LEU A 48 16.90 5.87 -1.77
CA LEU A 48 16.63 6.66 -0.58
C LEU A 48 15.52 7.66 -0.90
N ILE A 49 14.50 7.71 -0.04
CA ILE A 49 13.42 8.68 -0.10
C ILE A 49 13.70 9.74 0.94
N GLU A 50 13.88 10.98 0.50
CA GLU A 50 14.06 12.14 1.39
C GLU A 50 12.69 12.66 1.80
N SER A 51 12.54 13.03 3.08
CA SER A 51 11.38 13.76 3.58
C SER A 51 11.74 15.22 3.83
N SER A 52 10.85 16.13 3.44
CA SER A 52 11.02 17.57 3.59
C SER A 52 9.65 18.26 3.78
N PRO A 53 9.61 19.55 4.14
CA PRO A 53 8.35 20.30 4.19
C PRO A 53 7.59 20.37 2.85
N LYS A 54 8.27 20.12 1.72
CA LYS A 54 7.65 20.05 0.39
C LYS A 54 7.01 18.69 0.10
N GLY A 55 7.17 17.72 1.00
CA GLY A 55 6.81 16.32 0.82
C GLY A 55 8.03 15.42 0.66
N VAL A 56 7.82 14.27 0.03
CA VAL A 56 8.80 13.19 -0.13
C VAL A 56 9.22 13.00 -1.59
N LYS A 57 10.46 12.55 -1.84
CA LYS A 57 10.95 12.20 -3.20
C LYS A 57 12.16 11.26 -3.15
N LEU A 58 12.49 10.61 -4.25
CA LEU A 58 13.74 9.86 -4.40
C LEU A 58 14.97 10.80 -4.46
N LYS A 59 15.96 10.53 -3.60
CA LYS A 59 17.23 11.27 -3.54
C LYS A 59 18.07 11.01 -4.79
N GLY A 60 18.69 12.06 -5.32
CA GLY A 60 19.66 11.95 -6.42
C GLY A 60 19.04 11.73 -7.79
N CYS A 61 17.71 11.74 -7.88
CA CYS A 61 16.96 11.60 -9.12
C CYS A 61 16.44 12.98 -9.56
N PRO A 62 17.02 13.62 -10.60
CA PRO A 62 16.62 14.97 -11.00
C PRO A 62 15.23 15.04 -11.64
N ASN A 63 14.77 13.94 -12.24
CA ASN A 63 13.45 13.84 -12.87
C ASN A 63 12.32 13.53 -11.88
N GLU A 64 12.64 13.42 -10.59
CA GLU A 64 11.71 12.98 -9.56
C GLU A 64 10.97 14.19 -8.95
N PRO A 65 9.62 14.22 -9.01
CA PRO A 65 8.83 15.28 -8.37
C PRO A 65 8.72 15.07 -6.85
N TYR A 66 8.27 16.10 -6.13
CA TYR A 66 7.86 15.96 -4.74
C TYR A 66 6.43 15.44 -4.66
N PHE A 67 6.22 14.44 -3.80
CA PHE A 67 4.91 13.87 -3.48
C PHE A 67 4.46 14.30 -2.08
N GLY A 68 3.17 14.53 -1.89
CA GLY A 68 2.63 14.99 -0.60
C GLY A 68 2.89 14.03 0.57
N CYS A 69 3.02 12.73 0.32
CA CYS A 69 3.33 11.72 1.32
C CYS A 69 3.91 10.44 0.68
N LEU A 70 4.40 9.51 1.51
CA LEU A 70 4.93 8.22 1.05
C LEU A 70 3.94 7.43 0.21
N SER A 71 2.67 7.37 0.62
CA SER A 71 1.64 6.63 -0.12
C SER A 71 1.42 7.20 -1.53
N ALA A 72 1.44 8.53 -1.68
CA ALA A 72 1.32 9.17 -2.98
C ALA A 72 2.51 8.85 -3.88
N LEU A 73 3.73 8.83 -3.33
CA LEU A 73 4.93 8.39 -4.04
C LEU A 73 4.77 6.93 -4.51
N VAL A 74 4.43 6.02 -3.61
CA VAL A 74 4.26 4.59 -3.92
C VAL A 74 3.21 4.37 -5.00
N TYR A 75 2.05 5.01 -4.84
CA TYR A 75 0.93 4.88 -5.78
C TYR A 75 1.31 5.37 -7.18
N GLN A 76 1.97 6.53 -7.29
CA GLN A 76 2.41 7.03 -8.58
C GLN A 76 3.43 6.08 -9.25
N HIS A 77 4.35 5.53 -8.47
CA HIS A 77 5.37 4.60 -8.97
C HIS A 77 4.80 3.23 -9.39
N ALA A 78 3.61 2.88 -8.91
CA ALA A 78 2.87 1.72 -9.39
C ALA A 78 2.20 1.96 -10.76
N ILE A 79 1.90 3.22 -11.10
CA ILE A 79 1.30 3.60 -12.40
C ILE A 79 2.40 3.87 -13.43
N THR A 80 3.39 4.70 -13.09
CA THR A 80 4.52 5.10 -13.93
C THR A 80 5.82 4.95 -13.16
N PRO A 81 6.85 4.29 -13.70
CA PRO A 81 8.07 3.98 -12.96
C PRO A 81 8.91 5.21 -12.58
N LEU A 82 8.79 6.32 -13.30
CA LEU A 82 9.57 7.55 -13.09
C LEU A 82 11.07 7.26 -13.00
N ALA A 83 11.72 7.57 -11.87
CA ALA A 83 13.14 7.33 -11.66
C ALA A 83 13.48 5.87 -11.29
N LEU A 84 12.48 5.00 -11.10
CA LEU A 84 12.68 3.58 -10.82
C LEU A 84 12.89 2.76 -12.11
N PRO A 85 13.60 1.63 -12.03
CA PRO A 85 13.86 0.75 -13.18
C PRO A 85 12.60 0.05 -13.73
N CYS A 86 11.59 -0.14 -12.89
CA CYS A 86 10.28 -0.68 -13.26
C CYS A 86 9.22 -0.18 -12.28
N LYS A 87 7.94 -0.47 -12.57
CA LYS A 87 6.82 -0.06 -11.72
C LYS A 87 6.87 -0.80 -10.38
N LEU A 88 6.43 -0.14 -9.31
CA LEU A 88 6.17 -0.83 -8.05
C LEU A 88 4.94 -1.72 -8.20
N LEU A 89 5.00 -2.92 -7.62
CA LEU A 89 3.85 -3.79 -7.50
C LEU A 89 3.28 -3.66 -6.10
N ILE A 90 2.11 -3.03 -6.01
CA ILE A 90 1.32 -3.01 -4.77
C ILE A 90 0.61 -4.37 -4.71
N PRO A 91 0.84 -5.19 -3.67
CA PRO A 91 0.12 -6.45 -3.50
C PRO A 91 -1.39 -6.20 -3.54
N THR A 92 -2.11 -6.94 -4.38
CA THR A 92 -3.58 -6.85 -4.48
C THR A 92 -4.30 -7.70 -3.44
N THR A 93 -3.56 -8.53 -2.72
CA THR A 93 -4.05 -9.37 -1.63
C THR A 93 -3.52 -8.77 -0.32
N ASP A 94 -4.42 -8.48 0.62
CA ASP A 94 -4.04 -8.05 1.96
C ASP A 94 -3.10 -9.10 2.57
N LEU A 95 -1.92 -8.68 3.04
CA LEU A 95 -0.89 -9.54 3.66
C LEU A 95 -1.33 -10.19 5.00
N LEU A 96 -2.63 -10.19 5.29
CA LEU A 96 -3.24 -10.77 6.49
C LEU A 96 -3.76 -12.20 6.26
N GLU A 97 -3.79 -12.70 5.02
CA GLU A 97 -4.28 -14.06 4.68
C GLU A 97 -3.20 -15.14 4.57
N GLU A 98 -2.01 -14.97 5.16
CA GLU A 98 -1.08 -16.10 5.38
C GLU A 98 -1.15 -16.60 6.81
N VAL A 99 -2.32 -17.14 7.20
CA VAL A 99 -2.35 -18.25 8.17
C VAL A 99 -2.38 -19.52 7.33
N PRO A 100 -1.35 -20.39 7.36
CA PRO A 100 -1.38 -21.65 6.63
C PRO A 100 -2.47 -22.54 7.24
N GLU A 101 -3.64 -22.60 6.59
CA GLU A 101 -4.65 -23.59 6.91
C GLU A 101 -4.13 -24.95 6.44
N VAL A 102 -3.76 -25.80 7.40
CA VAL A 102 -3.30 -27.16 7.17
C VAL A 102 -4.41 -27.94 6.47
N ALA A 103 -4.27 -28.11 5.16
CA ALA A 103 -5.22 -28.82 4.33
C ALA A 103 -5.29 -30.32 4.70
N ALA A 104 -6.46 -30.78 5.14
CA ALA A 104 -6.85 -32.18 5.06
C ALA A 104 -7.75 -32.36 3.82
N PRO A 105 -7.49 -33.35 2.93
CA PRO A 105 -8.19 -33.48 1.66
C PRO A 105 -9.51 -34.25 1.83
N ASN A 106 -10.65 -33.56 1.70
CA ASN A 106 -11.98 -34.18 1.64
C ASN A 106 -12.57 -33.97 0.22
N PRO A 107 -12.68 -35.02 -0.63
CA PRO A 107 -12.98 -34.88 -2.06
C PRO A 107 -14.49 -34.73 -2.42
N LEU A 108 -15.28 -34.01 -1.61
CA LEU A 108 -16.72 -33.83 -1.86
C LEU A 108 -17.19 -32.37 -2.02
N ALA A 109 -16.29 -31.40 -1.91
CA ALA A 109 -16.61 -29.97 -2.05
C ALA A 109 -16.54 -29.43 -3.50
N GLU A 110 -16.20 -30.27 -4.49
CA GLU A 110 -16.02 -29.84 -5.90
C GLU A 110 -17.31 -29.62 -6.70
N ARG A 111 -18.50 -29.64 -6.08
CA ARG A 111 -19.78 -29.48 -6.81
C ARG A 111 -20.61 -28.25 -6.45
N LEU A 112 -20.11 -27.35 -5.61
CA LEU A 112 -20.78 -26.10 -5.23
C LEU A 112 -20.01 -24.83 -5.62
N LYS A 113 -19.09 -24.91 -6.60
CA LYS A 113 -18.38 -23.75 -7.18
C LYS A 113 -19.00 -23.25 -8.50
N GLN A 114 -20.31 -23.43 -8.67
CA GLN A 114 -21.06 -22.86 -9.80
C GLN A 114 -22.18 -21.96 -9.26
N GLY A 115 -21.80 -20.82 -8.71
CA GLY A 115 -22.76 -19.82 -8.27
C GLY A 115 -22.10 -18.67 -7.53
N ALA A 116 -22.08 -17.50 -8.16
CA ALA A 116 -21.71 -16.20 -7.59
C ALA A 116 -20.22 -15.99 -7.25
N VAL A 117 -19.35 -16.04 -8.28
CA VAL A 117 -18.34 -14.98 -8.39
C VAL A 117 -19.11 -13.73 -8.78
N GLN A 118 -19.59 -12.98 -7.79
CA GLN A 118 -19.97 -11.59 -8.02
C GLN A 118 -18.68 -10.88 -8.41
N ARG A 119 -18.43 -10.82 -9.72
CA ARG A 119 -17.59 -9.80 -10.31
C ARG A 119 -18.09 -8.49 -9.74
N ALA A 120 -17.34 -7.90 -8.82
CA ALA A 120 -17.55 -6.52 -8.47
C ALA A 120 -17.59 -5.75 -9.81
N PRO A 121 -18.59 -4.88 -10.03
CA PRO A 121 -18.60 -4.04 -11.22
C PRO A 121 -17.24 -3.33 -11.31
N ALA A 122 -16.71 -3.19 -12.52
CA ALA A 122 -15.36 -2.70 -12.78
C ALA A 122 -15.02 -1.34 -12.15
N ASP A 123 -16.02 -0.64 -11.61
CA ASP A 123 -15.94 0.69 -10.98
C ASP A 123 -16.15 0.68 -9.45
N ALA A 124 -16.18 -0.48 -8.78
CA ALA A 124 -16.30 -0.57 -7.33
C ALA A 124 -14.96 -0.90 -6.68
N HIS A 125 -14.28 0.11 -6.15
CA HIS A 125 -13.13 -0.09 -5.27
C HIS A 125 -13.65 -0.40 -3.87
N ALA A 126 -13.32 -1.59 -3.36
CA ALA A 126 -13.79 -2.04 -2.08
C ALA A 126 -12.66 -2.76 -1.31
N CYS A 127 -12.59 -2.52 -0.01
CA CYS A 127 -11.59 -3.11 0.88
C CYS A 127 -12.13 -3.16 2.32
N ASN A 128 -11.43 -3.89 3.18
CA ASN A 128 -11.70 -3.87 4.62
C ASN A 128 -10.91 -2.73 5.27
N VAL A 129 -11.57 -1.94 6.11
CA VAL A 129 -10.96 -0.84 6.86
C VAL A 129 -11.42 -0.88 8.31
N LEU A 130 -10.66 -0.25 9.21
CA LEU A 130 -11.08 -0.03 10.59
C LEU A 130 -11.89 1.27 10.67
N TYR A 131 -13.18 1.14 10.98
CA TYR A 131 -14.02 2.26 11.34
C TYR A 131 -13.78 2.61 12.82
N ILE A 132 -13.32 3.84 13.08
CA ILE A 132 -13.00 4.32 14.42
C ILE A 132 -14.18 5.11 14.98
N ASN A 133 -14.55 6.21 14.32
CA ASN A 133 -15.66 7.08 14.70
C ASN A 133 -16.16 7.87 13.49
N SER A 134 -17.20 8.66 13.71
CA SER A 134 -17.67 9.69 12.77
C SER A 134 -17.66 11.03 13.48
N VAL A 135 -17.13 12.05 12.81
CA VAL A 135 -17.03 13.42 13.34
C VAL A 135 -17.83 14.34 12.43
N ASP A 136 -18.71 15.15 13.02
CA ASP A 136 -19.47 16.14 12.26
C ASP A 136 -18.54 17.26 11.74
N MET A 137 -18.71 17.66 10.48
CA MET A 137 -17.83 18.64 9.82
C MET A 137 -18.56 19.95 9.46
N GLU A 138 -19.87 20.07 9.71
CA GLU A 138 -20.69 21.19 9.24
C GLU A 138 -20.43 21.54 7.76
N SER A 139 -19.70 22.62 7.49
CA SER A 139 -19.30 23.08 6.15
C SER A 139 -17.80 22.95 5.86
N LEU A 140 -16.99 22.41 6.79
CA LEU A 140 -15.56 22.25 6.60
C LEU A 140 -15.28 21.17 5.55
N THR A 141 -14.33 21.46 4.66
CA THR A 141 -13.88 20.53 3.63
C THR A 141 -12.35 20.51 3.53
N GLY A 142 -11.80 19.50 2.84
CA GLY A 142 -10.37 19.43 2.56
C GLY A 142 -9.48 19.33 3.81
N PRO A 143 -8.28 19.94 3.82
CA PRO A 143 -7.30 19.78 4.90
C PRO A 143 -7.80 20.21 6.29
N GLN A 144 -8.68 21.20 6.37
CA GLN A 144 -9.22 21.68 7.64
C GLN A 144 -10.19 20.67 8.27
N ALA A 145 -11.04 20.03 7.45
CA ALA A 145 -11.91 18.95 7.91
C ALA A 145 -11.08 17.76 8.44
N VAL A 146 -10.00 17.41 7.74
CA VAL A 146 -9.06 16.35 8.17
C VAL A 146 -8.43 16.70 9.52
N ALA A 147 -7.94 17.94 9.70
CA ALA A 147 -7.35 18.37 10.96
C ALA A 147 -8.35 18.30 12.13
N LYS A 148 -9.59 18.78 11.94
CA LYS A 148 -10.65 18.69 12.96
C LYS A 148 -10.96 17.24 13.34
N ALA A 149 -11.15 16.37 12.34
CA ALA A 149 -11.43 14.95 12.56
C ALA A 149 -10.35 14.29 13.44
N ILE A 150 -9.08 14.54 13.13
CA ILE A 150 -7.95 13.98 13.88
C ILE A 150 -7.93 14.52 15.31
N SER A 151 -8.07 15.84 15.48
CA SER A 151 -8.05 16.47 16.80
C SER A 151 -9.17 15.97 17.71
N GLU A 152 -10.40 15.88 17.21
CA GLU A 152 -11.54 15.40 18.01
C GLU A 152 -11.45 13.91 18.31
N THR A 153 -10.99 13.10 17.35
CA THR A 153 -10.80 11.66 17.55
C THR A 153 -9.75 11.38 18.61
N LEU A 154 -8.65 12.14 18.63
CA LEU A 154 -7.58 11.98 19.62
C LEU A 154 -7.96 12.55 21.00
N ALA A 155 -8.82 13.57 21.05
CA ALA A 155 -9.30 14.17 22.28
C ALA A 155 -10.41 13.35 22.97
N ALA A 156 -10.97 12.33 22.29
CA ALA A 156 -12.04 11.50 22.85
C ALA A 156 -11.55 10.72 24.08
N THR A 157 -12.24 10.90 25.21
CA THR A 157 -11.86 10.35 26.53
C THR A 157 -11.92 8.82 26.61
N SER A 158 -12.72 8.17 25.76
CA SER A 158 -12.79 6.72 25.63
C SER A 158 -12.25 6.27 24.28
N PRO A 159 -11.35 5.26 24.22
CA PRO A 159 -10.91 4.72 22.94
C PRO A 159 -12.11 4.15 22.20
N ALA A 160 -12.40 4.65 21.00
CA ALA A 160 -13.45 4.06 20.18
C ALA A 160 -13.06 2.62 19.83
N ALA A 161 -13.98 1.67 20.02
CA ALA A 161 -13.77 0.29 19.63
C ALA A 161 -13.74 0.22 18.10
N ALA A 162 -12.54 0.13 17.53
CA ALA A 162 -12.37 0.10 16.10
C ALA A 162 -13.00 -1.18 15.52
N THR A 163 -13.89 -1.02 14.55
CA THR A 163 -14.66 -2.12 13.95
C THR A 163 -14.19 -2.35 12.51
N VAL A 164 -13.92 -3.60 12.14
CA VAL A 164 -13.58 -3.93 10.75
C VAL A 164 -14.85 -3.86 9.91
N VAL A 165 -14.87 -2.97 8.93
CA VAL A 165 -15.99 -2.77 8.02
C VAL A 165 -15.55 -2.94 6.58
N HIS A 166 -16.42 -3.49 5.75
CA HIS A 166 -16.26 -3.48 4.31
C HIS A 166 -16.61 -2.09 3.78
N PHE A 167 -15.59 -1.36 3.36
CA PHE A 167 -15.69 -0.07 2.69
C PHE A 167 -15.82 -0.28 1.18
N LYS A 168 -16.80 0.37 0.56
CA LYS A 168 -17.02 0.36 -0.88
C LYS A 168 -17.25 1.78 -1.38
N VAL A 169 -16.53 2.17 -2.43
CA VAL A 169 -16.73 3.43 -3.15
C VAL A 169 -17.30 3.12 -4.53
N SER A 170 -18.33 3.87 -4.92
CA SER A 170 -18.95 3.79 -6.23
C SER A 170 -19.39 5.19 -6.69
N SER A 171 -19.82 5.31 -7.95
CA SER A 171 -20.40 6.55 -8.49
C SER A 171 -21.68 7.01 -7.75
N GLN A 172 -22.34 6.11 -7.02
CA GLN A 172 -23.52 6.41 -6.19
C GLN A 172 -23.15 6.90 -4.78
N GLY A 173 -21.89 6.78 -4.38
CA GLY A 173 -21.40 7.19 -3.06
C GLY A 173 -20.59 6.11 -2.35
N ILE A 174 -20.46 6.29 -1.03
CA ILE A 174 -19.68 5.44 -0.12
C ILE A 174 -20.63 4.56 0.69
N THR A 175 -20.28 3.29 0.87
CA THR A 175 -20.97 2.35 1.76
C THR A 175 -19.98 1.73 2.74
N LEU A 176 -20.38 1.66 4.01
CA LEU A 176 -19.65 0.97 5.09
C LEU A 176 -20.55 -0.17 5.58
N THR A 177 -20.07 -1.41 5.52
CA THR A 177 -20.82 -2.59 5.99
C THR A 177 -20.04 -3.23 7.13
N ASP A 178 -20.66 -3.39 8.30
CA ASP A 178 -20.04 -4.14 9.40
C ASP A 178 -20.04 -5.63 9.06
N ASN A 179 -18.87 -6.28 9.07
CA ASN A 179 -18.75 -7.69 8.71
C ASN A 179 -19.28 -8.63 9.80
N GLN A 180 -19.56 -8.13 11.00
CA GLN A 180 -20.01 -8.94 12.14
C GLN A 180 -21.54 -8.92 12.36
N ARG A 181 -22.31 -8.29 11.46
CA ARG A 181 -23.76 -8.11 11.61
C ARG A 181 -24.53 -8.29 10.30
#